data_AF-A0A504KJ91-F1
#
_entry.id   AF-A0A504KJ91-F1
#
_cell.length_a   1.000
_cell.length_b   1.000
_cell.length_c   1.000
_cell.angle_alpha   90.00
_cell.angle_beta   90.00
_cell.angle_gamma   90.00
#
_symmetry.space_group_name_H-M   'P 1'
#
loop_
_entity.id
_entity.type
_entity.pdbx_description
1 polymer ?
#
loop_
_entity_poly.entity_id
_entity_poly.type
_entity_poly.pdbx_seq_one_letter_code
_entity_poly.pdbx_strand_id
1 'polypeptide(L)'
;MPVRDDIDRTPSDLETPQRTYPLPPLPPGYFYVEIEKPQGSVGAFVREDADPFDEYNYRIKSIVYSGRTQFQDVIVADTCNFGRALFLDGAIQSSAEDEGLYHEILVQPALLMHDDPREVLIIGGGEGATLREVLAHRSVSRAVMIDIDRELVDICRDQLPTWHRGAFDDPRATLLYMDGRAYLDGADEMFDVIIVDVVDMLENGPAQRLYTRQFYELAHSHLRPNGIFIVQALEFSFADYKAHCALRRTLRTVFAEVHSYKTCVPSFLGSWGFLIASNSVSPDSFSADVLDRAILARLGPEWLDHLTGPFIQASFTHCKETQFLLDLPGPILEDDVAFVEPPDIAEEEPSGSLLPALRD
;
A
#
# COMPACT_ATOMS: atom_id res chain seq x y z
N MET A 1 -11.76 -20.88 44.47
CA MET A 1 -13.02 -21.25 43.80
C MET A 1 -12.67 -21.97 42.52
N PRO A 2 -13.31 -23.08 42.18
CA PRO A 2 -12.79 -24.02 41.20
C PRO A 2 -12.89 -23.45 39.79
N VAL A 3 -11.83 -23.68 39.02
CA VAL A 3 -11.77 -23.59 37.56
C VAL A 3 -12.82 -24.57 37.02
N ARG A 4 -13.79 -24.08 36.25
CA ARG A 4 -14.69 -24.94 35.50
C ARG A 4 -14.02 -25.27 34.17
N ASP A 5 -13.76 -26.55 33.98
CA ASP A 5 -13.44 -27.17 32.71
C ASP A 5 -14.64 -26.99 31.76
N ASP A 6 -14.56 -26.07 30.81
CA ASP A 6 -15.40 -26.07 29.60
C ASP A 6 -14.58 -26.69 28.45
N ILE A 7 -14.25 -27.97 28.61
CA ILE A 7 -13.70 -28.82 27.53
C ILE A 7 -14.71 -29.95 27.31
N ASP A 8 -15.82 -29.66 26.64
CA ASP A 8 -16.62 -30.62 25.87
C ASP A 8 -17.82 -29.93 25.20
N ARG A 9 -17.57 -29.14 24.16
CA ARG A 9 -18.62 -28.81 23.18
C ARG A 9 -18.26 -29.43 21.84
N THR A 10 -19.06 -30.41 21.43
CA THR A 10 -19.03 -30.92 20.06
C THR A 10 -19.54 -29.84 19.09
N PRO A 11 -19.03 -29.77 17.84
CA PRO A 11 -19.46 -28.76 16.86
C PRO A 11 -20.96 -28.77 16.51
N SER A 12 -21.72 -29.77 16.98
CA SER A 12 -23.16 -29.93 16.76
C SER A 12 -24.06 -29.16 17.73
N ASP A 13 -23.51 -28.54 18.78
CA ASP A 13 -24.30 -27.92 19.86
C ASP A 13 -24.43 -26.39 19.73
N LEU A 14 -23.97 -25.82 18.61
CA LEU A 14 -24.13 -24.40 18.31
C LEU A 14 -25.43 -24.19 17.53
N GLU A 15 -26.41 -23.53 18.15
CA GLU A 15 -27.65 -23.11 17.47
C GLU A 15 -27.28 -22.23 16.26
N THR A 16 -27.54 -22.73 15.04
CA THR A 16 -27.43 -21.91 13.84
C THR A 16 -28.35 -20.70 14.00
N PRO A 17 -27.87 -19.46 13.80
CA PRO A 17 -28.68 -18.26 13.87
C PRO A 17 -29.93 -18.43 13.01
N GLN A 18 -31.10 -18.31 13.63
CA GLN A 18 -32.36 -18.30 12.89
C GLN A 18 -32.42 -17.05 12.02
N ARG A 19 -32.15 -17.22 10.73
CA ARG A 19 -32.30 -16.17 9.73
C ARG A 19 -33.76 -16.07 9.31
N THR A 20 -34.27 -14.84 9.23
CA THR A 20 -35.61 -14.55 8.69
C THR A 20 -35.63 -14.54 7.15
N TYR A 21 -34.50 -14.79 6.50
CA TYR A 21 -34.33 -14.75 5.05
C TYR A 21 -33.31 -15.80 4.58
N PRO A 22 -33.41 -16.29 3.32
CA PRO A 22 -32.40 -17.18 2.75
C PRO A 22 -31.13 -16.41 2.40
N LEU A 23 -29.98 -17.06 2.52
CA LEU A 23 -28.71 -16.50 2.06
C LEU A 23 -28.65 -16.49 0.51
N PRO A 24 -28.06 -15.45 -0.12
CA PRO A 24 -27.81 -15.44 -1.56
C PRO A 24 -27.00 -16.66 -2.04
N PRO A 25 -27.16 -17.12 -3.30
CA PRO A 25 -26.28 -18.13 -3.86
C PRO A 25 -24.86 -17.56 -4.03
N LEU A 26 -23.86 -18.35 -3.67
CA LEU A 26 -22.45 -18.01 -3.85
C LEU A 26 -21.86 -18.67 -5.12
N PRO A 27 -20.81 -18.10 -5.73
CA PRO A 27 -20.06 -18.76 -6.80
C PRO A 27 -19.44 -20.10 -6.33
N PRO A 28 -19.09 -21.02 -7.24
CA PRO A 28 -18.39 -22.25 -6.88
C PRO A 28 -17.12 -21.95 -6.08
N GLY A 29 -16.92 -22.67 -4.97
CA GLY A 29 -15.75 -22.51 -4.09
C GLY A 29 -15.94 -21.53 -2.92
N TYR A 30 -17.02 -20.74 -2.91
CA TYR A 30 -17.31 -19.80 -1.83
C TYR A 30 -18.34 -20.35 -0.85
N PHE A 31 -18.15 -20.09 0.44
CA PHE A 31 -19.05 -20.53 1.51
C PHE A 31 -19.25 -19.40 2.54
N TYR A 32 -20.43 -19.39 3.16
CA TYR A 32 -20.71 -18.49 4.27
C TYR A 32 -20.00 -18.98 5.53
N VAL A 33 -19.34 -18.06 6.22
CA VAL A 33 -18.77 -18.30 7.55
C VAL A 33 -19.53 -17.43 8.55
N GLU A 34 -19.96 -18.04 9.65
CA GLU A 34 -20.48 -17.32 10.79
C GLU A 34 -19.37 -17.13 11.82
N ILE A 35 -19.06 -15.88 12.13
CA ILE A 35 -18.06 -15.54 13.13
C ILE A 35 -18.81 -15.24 14.43
N GLU A 36 -18.49 -15.96 15.51
CA GLU A 36 -19.00 -15.63 16.84
C GLU A 36 -18.57 -14.23 17.23
N LYS A 37 -19.53 -13.36 17.58
CA LYS A 37 -19.21 -12.04 18.13
C LYS A 37 -18.66 -12.25 19.54
N PRO A 38 -17.46 -11.74 19.88
CA PRO A 38 -16.91 -11.89 21.22
C PRO A 38 -17.87 -11.29 22.25
N GLN A 39 -18.39 -12.12 23.17
CA GLN A 39 -19.29 -11.69 24.24
C GLN A 39 -18.49 -11.09 25.41
N GLY A 40 -18.31 -9.77 25.39
CA GLY A 40 -17.91 -8.97 26.55
C GLY A 40 -16.44 -9.03 27.00
N SER A 41 -16.07 -8.00 27.76
CA SER A 41 -14.79 -7.75 28.46
C SER A 41 -13.67 -7.04 27.68
N VAL A 42 -12.88 -6.28 28.45
CA VAL A 42 -11.71 -5.48 28.08
C VAL A 42 -10.81 -6.25 27.12
N GLY A 43 -10.61 -5.73 25.90
CA GLY A 43 -9.72 -6.33 24.90
C GLY A 43 -8.30 -5.82 25.05
N ALA A 44 -7.31 -6.60 24.60
CA ALA A 44 -6.01 -6.06 24.26
C ALA A 44 -6.14 -5.31 22.92
N PHE A 45 -5.39 -4.22 22.78
CA PHE A 45 -5.36 -3.40 21.57
C PHE A 45 -3.91 -3.15 21.18
N VAL A 46 -3.66 -3.09 19.88
CA VAL A 46 -2.52 -2.34 19.34
C VAL A 46 -3.05 -0.94 19.04
N ARG A 47 -2.31 0.05 19.53
CA ARG A 47 -2.62 1.45 19.37
C ARG A 47 -1.73 2.00 18.26
N GLU A 48 -2.35 2.67 17.31
CA GLU A 48 -1.69 3.46 16.29
C GLU A 48 -1.87 4.94 16.63
N ASP A 49 -0.73 5.61 16.79
CA ASP A 49 -0.59 6.99 17.25
C ASP A 49 0.44 7.77 16.41
N ALA A 50 0.58 7.37 15.14
CA ALA A 50 1.48 8.04 14.20
C ALA A 50 0.98 9.43 13.79
N ASP A 51 -0.35 9.63 13.75
CA ASP A 51 -0.94 10.95 13.61
C ASP A 51 -0.98 11.69 14.97
N PRO A 52 -0.57 12.97 15.04
CA PRO A 52 -0.52 13.71 16.30
C PRO A 52 -1.90 14.14 16.84
N PHE A 53 -2.97 14.00 16.06
CA PHE A 53 -4.32 14.46 16.39
C PHE A 53 -5.31 13.29 16.60
N ASP A 54 -5.13 12.19 15.89
CA ASP A 54 -5.99 11.02 15.86
C ASP A 54 -5.25 9.77 16.35
N GLU A 55 -6.01 8.87 16.99
CA GLU A 55 -5.51 7.57 17.48
C GLU A 55 -6.44 6.45 17.01
N TYR A 56 -5.88 5.41 16.41
CA TYR A 56 -6.60 4.22 15.99
C TYR A 56 -6.29 3.04 16.90
N ASN A 57 -7.33 2.27 17.25
CA ASN A 57 -7.22 1.14 18.17
C ASN A 57 -7.66 -0.15 17.49
N TYR A 58 -6.70 -1.02 17.20
CA TYR A 58 -6.94 -2.34 16.63
C TYR A 58 -7.10 -3.35 17.75
N ARG A 59 -8.32 -3.86 17.93
CA ARG A 59 -8.55 -4.94 18.89
C ARG A 59 -7.83 -6.20 18.42
N ILE A 60 -7.04 -6.81 19.30
CA ILE A 60 -6.25 -8.00 18.98
C ILE A 60 -6.77 -9.24 19.70
N LYS A 61 -6.59 -10.39 19.03
CA LYS A 61 -6.73 -11.74 19.57
C LYS A 61 -5.44 -12.15 20.29
N SER A 62 -4.28 -11.87 19.70
CA SER A 62 -2.98 -12.19 20.28
C SER A 62 -1.84 -11.38 19.66
N ILE A 63 -0.72 -11.27 20.37
CA ILE A 63 0.56 -10.78 19.84
C ILE A 63 1.35 -12.01 19.37
N VAL A 64 1.73 -12.02 18.10
CA VAL A 64 2.51 -13.09 17.45
C VAL A 64 4.01 -12.83 17.63
N TYR A 65 4.42 -11.58 17.45
CA TYR A 65 5.78 -11.10 17.64
C TYR A 65 5.78 -9.69 18.20
N SER A 66 6.73 -9.37 19.06
CA SER A 66 7.01 -8.01 19.51
C SER A 66 8.50 -7.89 19.79
N GLY A 67 9.14 -6.89 19.18
CA GLY A 67 10.57 -6.65 19.30
C GLY A 67 10.96 -5.30 18.72
N ARG A 68 12.26 -5.05 18.67
CA ARG A 68 12.83 -3.83 18.11
C ARG A 68 14.06 -4.22 17.29
N THR A 69 14.10 -3.79 16.03
CA THR A 69 15.29 -3.92 15.17
C THR A 69 16.24 -2.75 15.41
N GLN A 70 17.35 -2.66 14.69
CA GLN A 70 18.19 -1.45 14.76
C GLN A 70 17.48 -0.18 14.24
N PHE A 71 16.37 -0.32 13.51
CA PHE A 71 15.66 0.81 12.88
C PHE A 71 14.36 1.18 13.58
N GLN A 72 13.56 0.21 14.00
CA GLN A 72 12.16 0.43 14.38
C GLN A 72 11.63 -0.60 15.38
N ASP A 73 10.57 -0.25 16.08
CA ASP A 73 9.76 -1.18 16.87
C ASP A 73 8.85 -1.99 15.94
N VAL A 74 8.75 -3.30 16.17
CA VAL A 74 8.01 -4.23 15.32
C VAL A 74 7.00 -5.01 16.15
N ILE A 75 5.73 -4.98 15.74
CA ILE A 75 4.66 -5.82 16.30
C ILE A 75 4.00 -6.59 15.17
N VAL A 76 3.88 -7.89 15.33
CA VAL A 76 2.97 -8.72 14.53
C VAL A 76 1.87 -9.20 15.45
N ALA A 77 0.62 -8.91 15.11
CA ALA A 77 -0.52 -9.28 15.94
C ALA A 77 -1.67 -9.85 15.10
N ASP A 78 -2.39 -10.82 15.66
CA ASP A 78 -3.63 -11.30 15.06
C ASP A 78 -4.77 -10.39 15.53
N THR A 79 -5.28 -9.54 14.64
CA THR A 79 -6.36 -8.59 14.92
C THR A 79 -7.74 -9.26 14.84
N CYS A 80 -8.77 -8.59 15.38
CA CYS A 80 -10.14 -9.06 15.32
C CYS A 80 -10.77 -8.94 13.93
N ASN A 81 -10.47 -7.87 13.18
CA ASN A 81 -11.14 -7.54 11.93
C ASN A 81 -10.26 -7.69 10.68
N PHE A 82 -8.95 -7.56 10.81
CA PHE A 82 -7.99 -7.43 9.71
C PHE A 82 -6.98 -8.59 9.68
N GLY A 83 -7.35 -9.74 10.25
CA GLY A 83 -6.46 -10.91 10.31
C GLY A 83 -5.13 -10.58 11.01
N ARG A 84 -4.06 -11.24 10.57
CA ARG A 84 -2.70 -10.90 11.03
C ARG A 84 -2.28 -9.55 10.46
N ALA A 85 -1.66 -8.70 11.27
CA ALA A 85 -1.18 -7.39 10.84
C ALA A 85 0.24 -7.12 11.32
N LEU A 86 1.01 -6.39 10.50
CA LEU A 86 2.30 -5.82 10.83
C LEU A 86 2.12 -4.37 11.27
N PHE A 87 2.77 -4.00 12.36
CA PHE A 87 2.88 -2.63 12.84
C PHE A 87 4.35 -2.28 13.02
N LEU A 88 4.76 -1.11 12.53
CA LEU A 88 6.10 -0.56 12.65
C LEU A 88 6.01 0.82 13.32
N ASP A 89 6.77 1.03 14.39
CA ASP A 89 6.76 2.27 15.19
C ASP A 89 5.34 2.77 15.54
N GLY A 90 4.43 1.83 15.80
CA GLY A 90 3.02 2.10 16.17
C GLY A 90 2.06 2.20 14.98
N ALA A 91 2.54 2.46 13.76
CA ALA A 91 1.70 2.54 12.56
C ALA A 91 1.43 1.16 11.95
N ILE A 92 0.19 0.90 11.53
CA ILE A 92 -0.10 -0.31 10.77
C ILE A 92 0.56 -0.21 9.39
N GLN A 93 1.23 -1.28 8.96
CA GLN A 93 1.88 -1.32 7.65
C GLN A 93 1.16 -2.22 6.67
N SER A 94 0.52 -3.28 7.17
CA SER A 94 -0.11 -4.28 6.31
C SER A 94 -0.98 -5.23 7.13
N SER A 95 -2.03 -5.77 6.51
CA SER A 95 -2.93 -6.73 7.13
C SER A 95 -3.32 -7.86 6.17
N ALA A 96 -3.54 -9.06 6.72
CA ALA A 96 -3.83 -10.26 5.94
C ALA A 96 -5.10 -10.15 5.10
N GLU A 97 -6.05 -9.30 5.52
CA GLU A 97 -7.36 -9.20 4.88
C GLU A 97 -7.37 -8.26 3.66
N ASP A 98 -6.37 -7.39 3.52
CA ASP A 98 -6.35 -6.36 2.48
C ASP A 98 -4.96 -5.99 1.91
N GLU A 99 -3.88 -6.63 2.36
CA GLU A 99 -2.56 -6.48 1.74
C GLU A 99 -2.60 -6.81 0.24
N GLY A 100 -3.43 -7.77 -0.17
CA GLY A 100 -3.62 -8.10 -1.58
C GLY A 100 -4.06 -6.89 -2.39
N LEU A 101 -5.01 -6.10 -1.89
CA LEU A 101 -5.46 -4.86 -2.54
C LEU A 101 -4.31 -3.84 -2.64
N TYR A 102 -3.58 -3.61 -1.54
CA TYR A 102 -2.47 -2.65 -1.49
C TYR A 102 -1.36 -3.03 -2.47
N HIS A 103 -0.90 -4.28 -2.44
CA HIS A 103 0.21 -4.73 -3.28
C HIS A 103 -0.20 -4.87 -4.75
N GLU A 104 -1.43 -5.32 -5.03
CA GLU A 104 -1.94 -5.31 -6.40
C GLU A 104 -1.96 -3.88 -6.96
N ILE A 105 -2.57 -2.91 -6.24
CA ILE A 105 -2.70 -1.54 -6.76
C ILE A 105 -1.34 -0.82 -6.85
N LEU A 106 -0.39 -1.10 -5.96
CA LEU A 106 0.96 -0.55 -6.03
C LEU A 106 1.73 -1.07 -7.26
N VAL A 107 1.67 -2.37 -7.54
CA VAL A 107 2.55 -3.02 -8.52
C VAL A 107 1.94 -3.06 -9.92
N GLN A 108 0.68 -3.47 -10.00
CA GLN A 108 0.09 -3.91 -11.27
C GLN A 108 -0.09 -2.78 -12.29
N PRO A 109 -0.46 -1.53 -11.93
CA PRO A 109 -0.58 -0.46 -12.91
C PRO A 109 0.68 -0.28 -13.77
N ALA A 110 1.88 -0.21 -13.18
CA ALA A 110 3.09 -0.06 -14.00
C ALA A 110 3.44 -1.31 -14.78
N LEU A 111 3.39 -2.50 -14.16
CA LEU A 111 3.78 -3.72 -14.86
C LEU A 111 2.83 -4.06 -15.99
N LEU A 112 1.55 -3.70 -15.90
CA LEU A 112 0.57 -3.85 -16.99
C LEU A 112 0.71 -2.79 -18.08
N MET A 113 1.07 -1.54 -17.72
CA MET A 113 1.28 -0.45 -18.67
C MET A 113 2.65 -0.51 -19.39
N HIS A 114 3.62 -1.22 -18.83
CA HIS A 114 4.88 -1.51 -19.51
C HIS A 114 4.69 -2.64 -20.54
N ASP A 115 5.29 -2.51 -21.73
CA ASP A 115 5.09 -3.48 -22.83
C ASP A 115 5.65 -4.87 -22.52
N ASP A 116 6.84 -4.94 -21.92
CA ASP A 116 7.53 -6.19 -21.57
C ASP A 116 8.49 -5.97 -20.38
N PRO A 117 8.00 -5.85 -19.13
CA PRO A 117 8.86 -5.58 -17.98
C PRO A 117 9.73 -6.80 -17.65
N ARG A 118 11.05 -6.63 -17.59
CA ARG A 118 12.03 -7.71 -17.37
C ARG A 118 12.89 -7.50 -16.13
N GLU A 119 13.37 -6.29 -15.94
CA GLU A 119 14.25 -5.91 -14.82
C GLU A 119 13.51 -4.93 -13.92
N VAL A 120 13.22 -5.36 -12.69
CA VAL A 120 12.46 -4.56 -11.72
C VAL A 120 13.32 -4.32 -10.48
N LEU A 121 13.33 -3.08 -10.01
CA LEU A 121 13.91 -2.70 -8.72
C LEU A 121 12.78 -2.39 -7.74
N ILE A 122 12.88 -2.91 -6.53
CA ILE A 122 12.01 -2.63 -5.40
C ILE A 122 12.89 -2.07 -4.28
N ILE A 123 12.57 -0.88 -3.79
CA ILE A 123 13.20 -0.26 -2.62
C ILE A 123 12.15 -0.28 -1.50
N GLY A 124 12.47 -0.97 -0.41
CA GLY A 124 11.55 -1.36 0.65
C GLY A 124 10.85 -2.70 0.35
N GLY A 125 9.59 -2.80 0.77
CA GLY A 125 8.76 -3.99 0.56
C GLY A 125 9.16 -5.18 1.42
N GLY A 126 9.71 -4.96 2.62
CA GLY A 126 10.29 -5.96 3.52
C GLY A 126 9.41 -7.18 3.84
N GLU A 127 8.09 -7.07 3.65
CA GLU A 127 7.11 -8.15 3.79
C GLU A 127 7.19 -9.19 2.65
N GLY A 128 7.70 -8.79 1.49
CA GLY A 128 7.86 -9.60 0.29
C GLY A 128 6.61 -9.71 -0.59
N ALA A 129 5.50 -9.06 -0.24
CA ALA A 129 4.29 -9.07 -1.05
C ALA A 129 4.41 -8.20 -2.33
N THR A 130 5.11 -7.06 -2.27
CA THR A 130 5.51 -6.31 -3.48
C THR A 130 6.35 -7.18 -4.43
N LEU A 131 7.30 -7.94 -3.89
CA LEU A 131 8.11 -8.88 -4.66
C LEU A 131 7.26 -10.02 -5.24
N ARG A 132 6.30 -10.55 -4.48
CA ARG A 132 5.33 -11.56 -4.94
C ARG A 132 4.57 -11.07 -6.18
N GLU A 133 3.99 -9.87 -6.12
CA GLU A 133 3.21 -9.31 -7.23
C GLU A 133 4.07 -9.04 -8.47
N VAL A 134 5.30 -8.56 -8.28
CA VAL A 134 6.26 -8.38 -9.37
C VAL A 134 6.59 -9.72 -10.04
N LEU A 135 6.91 -10.75 -9.26
CA LEU A 135 7.31 -12.06 -9.76
C LEU A 135 6.16 -12.86 -10.38
N ALA A 136 4.90 -12.45 -10.17
CA ALA A 136 3.75 -13.01 -10.87
C ALA A 136 3.85 -12.82 -12.39
N HIS A 137 4.51 -11.76 -12.85
CA HIS A 137 4.76 -11.51 -14.27
C HIS A 137 5.89 -12.39 -14.78
N ARG A 138 5.56 -13.31 -15.69
CA ARG A 138 6.53 -14.25 -16.28
C ARG A 138 7.60 -13.59 -17.14
N SER A 139 7.35 -12.36 -17.62
CA SER A 139 8.33 -11.57 -18.38
C SER A 139 9.48 -11.09 -17.49
N VAL A 140 9.25 -10.90 -16.19
CA VAL A 140 10.28 -10.48 -15.24
C VAL A 140 11.34 -11.56 -15.16
N SER A 141 12.54 -11.23 -15.64
CA SER A 141 13.73 -12.08 -15.58
C SER A 141 14.54 -11.85 -14.32
N ARG A 142 14.47 -10.65 -13.74
CA ARG A 142 15.14 -10.30 -12.49
C ARG A 142 14.35 -9.25 -11.71
N ALA A 143 14.17 -9.50 -10.43
CA ALA A 143 13.65 -8.54 -9.46
C ALA A 143 14.68 -8.32 -8.36
N VAL A 144 15.24 -7.12 -8.25
CA VAL A 144 16.12 -6.72 -7.15
C VAL A 144 15.24 -6.07 -6.09
N MET A 145 15.25 -6.61 -4.87
CA MET A 145 14.55 -6.03 -3.73
C MET A 145 15.58 -5.61 -2.69
N ILE A 146 15.47 -4.36 -2.25
CA ILE A 146 16.42 -3.73 -1.34
C ILE A 146 15.67 -3.23 -0.13
N ASP A 147 15.99 -3.78 1.04
CA ASP A 147 15.47 -3.27 2.30
C ASP A 147 16.64 -2.95 3.24
N ILE A 148 16.57 -1.86 3.98
CA ILE A 148 17.64 -1.48 4.91
C ILE A 148 17.63 -2.38 6.15
N ASP A 149 16.46 -2.91 6.52
CA ASP A 149 16.21 -3.65 7.74
C ASP A 149 16.14 -5.16 7.49
N ARG A 150 17.31 -5.81 7.47
CA ARG A 150 17.39 -7.27 7.35
C ARG A 150 16.61 -7.99 8.44
N GLU A 151 16.64 -7.48 9.67
CA GLU A 151 15.94 -8.11 10.80
C GLU A 151 14.43 -8.09 10.57
N LEU A 152 13.89 -6.99 10.04
CA LEU A 152 12.49 -6.92 9.64
C LEU A 152 12.16 -7.94 8.54
N VAL A 153 12.99 -8.07 7.50
CA VAL A 153 12.76 -9.05 6.43
C VAL A 153 12.76 -10.48 6.97
N ASP A 154 13.69 -10.81 7.87
CA ASP A 154 13.75 -12.13 8.51
C ASP A 154 12.52 -12.37 9.41
N ILE A 155 12.06 -11.37 10.16
CA ILE A 155 10.80 -11.43 10.93
C ILE A 155 9.60 -11.66 10.00
N CYS A 156 9.49 -10.91 8.90
CA CYS A 156 8.38 -11.04 7.96
C CYS A 156 8.39 -12.40 7.26
N ARG A 157 9.57 -12.92 6.89
CA ARG A 157 9.72 -14.28 6.35
C ARG A 157 9.15 -15.34 7.29
N ASP A 158 9.40 -15.21 8.59
CA ASP A 158 8.95 -16.19 9.58
C ASP A 158 7.47 -16.00 9.98
N GLN A 159 7.03 -14.75 10.13
CA GLN A 159 5.73 -14.42 10.73
C GLN A 159 4.62 -14.12 9.71
N LEU A 160 4.98 -13.75 8.48
CA LEU A 160 4.07 -13.33 7.40
C LEU A 160 4.23 -14.19 6.12
N PRO A 161 4.26 -15.54 6.20
CA PRO A 161 4.53 -16.38 5.03
C PRO A 161 3.50 -16.25 3.90
N THR A 162 2.29 -15.80 4.21
CA THR A 162 1.22 -15.55 3.23
C THR A 162 1.43 -14.29 2.40
N TRP A 163 2.27 -13.35 2.84
CA TRP A 163 2.62 -12.15 2.07
C TRP A 163 3.58 -12.50 0.95
N HIS A 164 4.76 -13.02 1.28
CA HIS A 164 5.75 -13.32 0.26
C HIS A 164 5.43 -14.59 -0.55
N ARG A 165 4.71 -15.58 -0.01
CA ARG A 165 4.34 -16.84 -0.72
C ARG A 165 5.51 -17.52 -1.44
N GLY A 166 6.70 -17.47 -0.84
CA GLY A 166 7.95 -18.00 -1.41
C GLY A 166 8.70 -17.07 -2.38
N ALA A 167 8.23 -15.83 -2.60
CA ALA A 167 8.85 -14.86 -3.50
C ALA A 167 10.31 -14.57 -3.16
N PHE A 168 10.67 -14.56 -1.89
CA PHE A 168 12.05 -14.39 -1.44
C PHE A 168 13.01 -15.50 -1.90
N ASP A 169 12.49 -16.67 -2.26
CA ASP A 169 13.27 -17.84 -2.68
C ASP A 169 13.15 -18.10 -4.20
N ASP A 170 12.44 -17.23 -4.93
CA ASP A 170 12.35 -17.31 -6.39
C ASP A 170 13.74 -17.07 -6.99
N PRO A 171 14.21 -17.90 -7.95
CA PRO A 171 15.53 -17.74 -8.55
C PRO A 171 15.74 -16.43 -9.32
N ARG A 172 14.66 -15.69 -9.61
CA ARG A 172 14.69 -14.36 -10.23
C ARG A 172 14.83 -13.23 -9.21
N ALA A 173 14.62 -13.51 -7.93
CA ALA A 173 14.76 -12.54 -6.85
C ALA A 173 16.23 -12.36 -6.44
N THR A 174 16.63 -11.12 -6.22
CA THR A 174 17.89 -10.77 -5.56
C THR A 174 17.58 -9.88 -4.37
N LEU A 175 17.80 -10.37 -3.16
CA LEU A 175 17.59 -9.61 -1.93
C LEU A 175 18.89 -8.94 -1.48
N LEU A 176 18.85 -7.63 -1.30
CA LEU A 176 19.95 -6.83 -0.79
C LEU A 176 19.53 -6.13 0.50
N TYR A 177 20.44 -6.09 1.47
CA TYR A 177 20.19 -5.50 2.78
C TYR A 177 21.03 -4.24 2.98
N MET A 178 20.58 -3.13 2.41
CA MET A 178 21.32 -1.86 2.37
C MET A 178 20.39 -0.68 2.09
N ASP A 179 20.91 0.54 2.18
CA ASP A 179 20.18 1.74 1.79
C ASP A 179 19.95 1.76 0.27
N GLY A 180 18.67 1.93 -0.14
CA GLY A 180 18.27 1.87 -1.55
C GLY A 180 18.82 3.02 -2.40
N ARG A 181 19.05 4.19 -1.81
CA ARG A 181 19.68 5.31 -2.49
C ARG A 181 21.18 5.07 -2.69
N ALA A 182 21.86 4.56 -1.67
CA ALA A 182 23.26 4.19 -1.74
C ALA A 182 23.51 3.06 -2.76
N TYR A 183 22.54 2.15 -2.95
CA TYR A 183 22.60 1.16 -4.02
C TYR A 183 22.60 1.83 -5.39
N LEU A 184 21.67 2.73 -5.67
CA LEU A 184 21.60 3.45 -6.95
C LEU A 184 22.86 4.30 -7.18
N ASP A 185 23.37 5.00 -6.17
CA ASP A 185 24.61 5.79 -6.27
C ASP A 185 25.84 4.93 -6.69
N GLY A 186 25.84 3.64 -6.34
CA GLY A 186 26.93 2.71 -6.63
C GLY A 186 26.67 1.74 -7.79
N ALA A 187 25.46 1.73 -8.36
CA ALA A 187 25.07 0.83 -9.42
C ALA A 187 25.26 1.47 -10.80
N ASP A 188 25.50 0.63 -11.81
CA ASP A 188 25.42 1.02 -13.24
C ASP A 188 24.22 0.35 -13.93
N GLU A 189 23.35 -0.28 -13.13
CA GLU A 189 22.25 -1.11 -13.62
C GLU A 189 21.04 -0.27 -14.02
N MET A 190 20.32 -0.76 -15.04
CA MET A 190 19.12 -0.10 -15.57
C MET A 190 17.90 -1.00 -15.38
N PHE A 191 16.75 -0.41 -15.06
CA PHE A 191 15.50 -1.09 -14.78
C PHE A 191 14.38 -0.63 -15.71
N ASP A 192 13.45 -1.53 -15.99
CA ASP A 192 12.22 -1.24 -16.72
C ASP A 192 11.18 -0.63 -15.78
N VAL A 193 11.16 -1.09 -14.52
CA VAL A 193 10.28 -0.56 -13.48
C VAL A 193 11.07 -0.38 -12.18
N ILE A 194 10.89 0.76 -11.52
CA ILE A 194 11.38 1.00 -10.16
C ILE A 194 10.17 1.26 -9.25
N ILE A 195 10.08 0.52 -8.15
CA ILE A 195 9.01 0.60 -7.17
C ILE A 195 9.61 1.02 -5.83
N VAL A 196 9.05 2.06 -5.21
CA VAL A 196 9.41 2.50 -3.86
C VAL A 196 8.24 2.22 -2.92
N ASP A 197 8.44 1.27 -2.02
CA ASP A 197 7.47 0.73 -1.07
C ASP A 197 8.07 0.79 0.34
N VAL A 198 8.25 2.00 0.83
CA VAL A 198 8.88 2.28 2.11
C VAL A 198 7.88 2.90 3.06
N VAL A 199 8.17 2.83 4.35
CA VAL A 199 7.38 3.51 5.40
C VAL A 199 7.25 5.01 5.13
N ASP A 200 6.23 5.62 5.72
CA ASP A 200 5.92 7.03 5.54
C ASP A 200 7.09 7.96 5.85
N MET A 201 7.03 9.14 5.23
CA MET A 201 8.03 10.18 5.38
C MET A 201 7.95 10.84 6.77
N LEU A 202 8.41 10.14 7.82
CA LEU A 202 8.58 10.73 9.14
C LEU A 202 9.69 11.79 9.11
N GLU A 203 9.50 12.90 9.84
CA GLU A 203 10.49 13.98 9.92
C GLU A 203 11.82 13.44 10.50
N ASN A 204 12.89 13.45 9.70
CA ASN A 204 14.20 12.85 10.00
C ASN A 204 14.24 11.30 10.01
N GLY A 205 13.24 10.63 9.47
CA GLY A 205 13.23 9.18 9.28
C GLY A 205 14.17 8.70 8.16
N PRO A 206 14.58 7.42 8.16
CA PRO A 206 15.48 6.87 7.15
C PRO A 206 14.91 6.94 5.72
N ALA A 207 13.58 6.91 5.59
CA ALA A 207 12.89 6.98 4.30
C ALA A 207 12.85 8.40 3.69
N GLN A 208 13.08 9.47 4.47
CA GLN A 208 12.89 10.85 4.01
C GLN A 208 13.69 11.17 2.74
N ARG A 209 14.92 10.66 2.65
CA ARG A 209 15.82 10.89 1.50
C ARG A 209 15.43 10.11 0.24
N LEU A 210 14.42 9.24 0.31
CA LEU A 210 13.82 8.52 -0.82
C LEU A 210 12.60 9.25 -1.39
N TYR A 211 12.23 10.40 -0.83
CA TYR A 211 11.11 11.23 -1.28
C TYR A 211 11.54 12.56 -1.92
N THR A 212 12.84 12.78 -2.09
CA THR A 212 13.42 14.04 -2.56
C THR A 212 13.59 14.09 -4.07
N ARG A 213 13.61 15.30 -4.64
CA ARG A 213 13.93 15.55 -6.05
C ARG A 213 15.24 14.87 -6.46
N GLN A 214 16.27 14.96 -5.62
CA GLN A 214 17.60 14.39 -5.89
C GLN A 214 17.54 12.86 -6.00
N PHE A 215 16.76 12.20 -5.13
CA PHE A 215 16.56 10.77 -5.25
C PHE A 215 15.74 10.41 -6.50
N TYR A 216 14.72 11.19 -6.85
CA TYR A 216 13.95 10.94 -8.07
C TYR A 216 14.78 11.18 -9.34
N GLU A 217 15.68 12.17 -9.37
CA GLU A 217 16.67 12.36 -10.45
C GLU A 217 17.61 11.16 -10.56
N LEU A 218 18.08 10.63 -9.42
CA LEU A 218 18.89 9.42 -9.37
C LEU A 218 18.11 8.21 -9.91
N ALA A 219 16.94 7.90 -9.36
CA ALA A 219 16.09 6.80 -9.81
C ALA A 219 15.73 6.92 -11.31
N HIS A 220 15.44 8.13 -11.78
CA HIS A 220 15.22 8.42 -13.20
C HIS A 220 16.41 8.04 -14.08
N SER A 221 17.64 8.32 -13.62
CA SER A 221 18.85 7.97 -14.36
C SER A 221 19.09 6.45 -14.49
N HIS A 222 18.42 5.64 -13.66
CA HIS A 222 18.44 4.18 -13.71
C HIS A 222 17.24 3.56 -14.45
N LEU A 223 16.33 4.37 -15.01
CA LEU A 223 15.23 3.86 -15.83
C LEU A 223 15.63 3.74 -17.29
N ARG A 224 15.31 2.59 -17.90
CA ARG A 224 15.39 2.40 -19.34
C ARG A 224 14.44 3.36 -20.06
N PRO A 225 14.62 3.60 -21.38
CA PRO A 225 13.61 4.26 -22.19
C PRO A 225 12.25 3.58 -22.02
N ASN A 226 11.20 4.37 -21.80
CA ASN A 226 9.84 3.91 -21.45
C ASN A 226 9.71 3.26 -20.06
N GLY A 227 10.74 3.36 -19.22
CA GLY A 227 10.69 2.90 -17.85
C GLY A 227 9.65 3.65 -17.04
N ILE A 228 9.16 2.98 -16.01
CA ILE A 228 8.09 3.48 -15.14
C ILE A 228 8.59 3.48 -13.69
N PHE A 229 8.42 4.61 -13.01
CA PHE A 229 8.63 4.75 -11.58
C PHE A 229 7.28 4.70 -10.86
N ILE A 230 7.23 4.01 -9.73
CA ILE A 230 6.08 4.01 -8.83
C ILE A 230 6.55 4.23 -7.40
N VAL A 231 5.76 4.96 -6.64
CA VAL A 231 5.96 5.11 -5.20
C VAL A 231 4.63 5.07 -4.46
N GLN A 232 4.60 4.36 -3.32
CA GLN A 232 3.57 4.56 -2.32
C GLN A 232 3.67 6.02 -1.85
N ALA A 233 2.59 6.78 -1.95
CA ALA A 233 2.62 8.23 -1.84
C ALA A 233 1.78 8.74 -0.68
N LEU A 234 1.85 8.02 0.45
CA LEU A 234 1.23 8.37 1.74
C LEU A 234 -0.31 8.39 1.68
N GLU A 235 -0.94 8.76 2.79
CA GLU A 235 -2.36 9.06 2.78
C GLU A 235 -2.70 10.13 1.73
N PHE A 236 -3.81 9.91 1.02
CA PHE A 236 -4.35 10.87 0.06
C PHE A 236 -5.87 11.03 0.22
N SER A 237 -6.24 11.62 1.35
CA SER A 237 -7.62 11.94 1.73
C SER A 237 -7.84 13.46 1.72
N PHE A 238 -8.99 13.92 2.24
CA PHE A 238 -9.20 15.35 2.48
C PHE A 238 -8.57 15.81 3.80
N ALA A 239 -8.37 14.87 4.73
CA ALA A 239 -7.75 15.14 6.02
C ALA A 239 -6.22 15.27 5.86
N ASP A 240 -5.62 14.38 5.06
CA ASP A 240 -4.20 14.42 4.77
C ASP A 240 -3.93 14.27 3.25
N TYR A 241 -3.48 15.36 2.64
CA TYR A 241 -3.17 15.44 1.20
C TYR A 241 -1.87 16.17 0.90
N LYS A 242 -1.34 16.96 1.85
CA LYS A 242 -0.31 17.96 1.55
C LYS A 242 1.01 17.30 1.17
N ALA A 243 1.36 16.22 1.88
CA ALA A 243 2.55 15.42 1.60
C ALA A 243 2.43 14.72 0.24
N HIS A 244 1.31 14.05 -0.05
CA HIS A 244 1.03 13.47 -1.37
C HIS A 244 1.17 14.51 -2.51
N CYS A 245 0.57 15.70 -2.35
CA CYS A 245 0.68 16.77 -3.34
C CYS A 245 2.12 17.28 -3.48
N ALA A 246 2.91 17.33 -2.39
CA ALA A 246 4.33 17.69 -2.45
C ALA A 246 5.16 16.65 -3.21
N LEU A 247 4.92 15.36 -2.96
CA LEU A 247 5.53 14.27 -3.71
C LEU A 247 5.22 14.37 -5.20
N ARG A 248 3.95 14.59 -5.55
CA ARG A 248 3.54 14.77 -6.94
C ARG A 248 4.26 15.95 -7.60
N ARG A 249 4.30 17.12 -6.95
CA ARG A 249 5.02 18.29 -7.49
C ARG A 249 6.51 18.01 -7.66
N THR A 250 7.10 17.28 -6.72
CA THR A 250 8.52 16.91 -6.75
C THR A 250 8.82 15.99 -7.93
N LEU A 251 8.04 14.92 -8.15
CA LEU A 251 8.18 14.04 -9.32
C LEU A 251 7.98 14.79 -10.64
N ARG A 252 7.07 15.77 -10.71
CA ARG A 252 6.85 16.61 -11.90
C ARG A 252 8.04 17.49 -12.27
N THR A 253 9.03 17.66 -11.39
CA THR A 253 10.29 18.33 -11.75
C THR A 253 11.26 17.43 -12.52
N VAL A 254 11.03 16.11 -12.49
CA VAL A 254 11.92 15.08 -13.04
C VAL A 254 11.29 14.35 -14.23
N PHE A 255 10.00 14.02 -14.14
CA PHE A 255 9.27 13.22 -15.13
C PHE A 255 8.26 14.04 -15.94
N ALA A 256 8.08 13.67 -17.21
CA ALA A 256 7.11 14.34 -18.09
C ALA A 256 5.65 13.97 -17.76
N GLU A 257 5.40 12.71 -17.42
CA GLU A 257 4.10 12.17 -17.03
C GLU A 257 4.13 11.80 -15.54
N VAL A 258 3.23 12.39 -14.73
CA VAL A 258 3.09 12.08 -13.30
C VAL A 258 1.62 12.09 -12.92
N HIS A 259 1.13 10.94 -12.47
CA HIS A 259 -0.28 10.71 -12.23
C HIS A 259 -0.50 10.17 -10.82
N SER A 260 -1.38 10.84 -10.08
CA SER A 260 -1.86 10.35 -8.78
C SER A 260 -2.99 9.37 -9.01
N TYR A 261 -3.00 8.30 -8.23
CA TYR A 261 -4.13 7.39 -8.10
C TYR A 261 -4.26 6.96 -6.65
N LYS A 262 -5.44 6.48 -6.28
CA LYS A 262 -5.71 6.10 -4.89
C LYS A 262 -6.76 5.01 -4.77
N THR A 263 -6.71 4.30 -3.65
CA THR A 263 -7.78 3.41 -3.21
C THR A 263 -8.01 3.57 -1.72
N CYS A 264 -9.12 3.05 -1.21
CA CYS A 264 -9.30 2.88 0.22
C CYS A 264 -8.61 1.59 0.66
N VAL A 265 -7.74 1.66 1.66
CA VAL A 265 -7.13 0.49 2.31
C VAL A 265 -7.82 0.30 3.66
N PRO A 266 -8.70 -0.69 3.80
CA PRO A 266 -9.55 -0.84 4.99
C PRO A 266 -8.79 -0.84 6.32
N SER A 267 -7.66 -1.52 6.41
CA SER A 267 -6.86 -1.63 7.63
C SER A 267 -6.14 -0.35 7.96
N PHE A 268 -5.87 0.53 6.98
CA PHE A 268 -5.29 1.86 7.21
C PHE A 268 -6.37 2.88 7.59
N LEU A 269 -7.65 2.48 7.56
CA LEU A 269 -8.81 3.32 7.89
C LEU A 269 -8.90 4.59 7.04
N GLY A 270 -8.26 4.60 5.86
CA GLY A 270 -8.05 5.80 5.06
C GLY A 270 -7.90 5.53 3.57
N SER A 271 -7.83 6.63 2.81
CA SER A 271 -7.53 6.58 1.38
C SER A 271 -6.03 6.64 1.19
N TRP A 272 -5.43 5.62 0.60
CA TRP A 272 -3.99 5.59 0.33
C TRP A 272 -3.67 6.04 -1.09
N GLY A 273 -2.67 6.91 -1.20
CA GLY A 273 -2.22 7.50 -2.44
C GLY A 273 -1.03 6.77 -3.04
N PHE A 274 -0.96 6.78 -4.36
CA PHE A 274 0.15 6.26 -5.14
C PHE A 274 0.48 7.23 -6.27
N LEU A 275 1.74 7.24 -6.68
CA LEU A 275 2.20 8.04 -7.82
C LEU A 275 2.88 7.13 -8.84
N ILE A 276 2.45 7.24 -10.09
CA ILE A 276 3.14 6.63 -11.24
C ILE A 276 3.77 7.75 -12.08
N ALA A 277 5.01 7.54 -12.49
CA ALA A 277 5.77 8.52 -13.25
C ALA A 277 6.57 7.87 -14.41
N SER A 278 6.61 8.55 -15.55
CA SER A 278 7.37 8.13 -16.73
C SER A 278 7.65 9.33 -17.63
N ASN A 279 8.54 9.17 -18.61
CA ASN A 279 8.76 10.17 -19.65
C ASN A 279 7.95 9.94 -20.93
N SER A 280 7.28 8.78 -21.06
CA SER A 280 6.56 8.41 -22.27
C SER A 280 5.29 7.60 -22.04
N VAL A 281 5.12 7.00 -20.85
CA VAL A 281 3.93 6.22 -20.50
C VAL A 281 2.96 7.06 -19.70
N SER A 282 1.71 7.13 -20.16
CA SER A 282 0.63 7.85 -19.49
C SER A 282 -0.57 6.91 -19.28
N PRO A 283 -1.15 6.82 -18.07
CA PRO A 283 -2.33 5.99 -17.80
C PRO A 283 -3.51 6.27 -18.74
N ASP A 284 -3.67 7.52 -19.20
CA ASP A 284 -4.70 7.93 -20.15
C ASP A 284 -4.62 7.21 -21.51
N SER A 285 -3.46 6.60 -21.82
CA SER A 285 -3.26 5.81 -23.04
C SER A 285 -3.81 4.39 -22.94
N PHE A 286 -4.28 3.95 -21.77
CA PHE A 286 -4.73 2.59 -21.51
C PHE A 286 -6.23 2.57 -21.16
N SER A 287 -7.03 1.92 -22.01
CA SER A 287 -8.44 1.68 -21.68
C SER A 287 -8.59 0.48 -20.74
N ALA A 288 -9.70 0.43 -19.99
CA ALA A 288 -10.07 -0.73 -19.17
C ALA A 288 -9.95 -2.06 -19.92
N ASP A 289 -10.47 -2.14 -21.15
CA ASP A 289 -10.40 -3.36 -21.98
C ASP A 289 -8.95 -3.77 -22.34
N VAL A 290 -8.04 -2.80 -22.51
CA VAL A 290 -6.63 -3.08 -22.77
C VAL A 290 -5.99 -3.67 -21.51
N LEU A 291 -6.29 -3.09 -20.35
CA LEU A 291 -5.79 -3.58 -19.06
C LEU A 291 -6.32 -4.97 -18.73
N ASP A 292 -7.62 -5.25 -18.91
CA ASP A 292 -8.19 -6.59 -18.69
C ASP A 292 -7.55 -7.65 -19.60
N ARG A 293 -7.29 -7.31 -20.87
CA ARG A 293 -6.56 -8.22 -21.77
C ARG A 293 -5.13 -8.46 -21.30
N ALA A 294 -4.45 -7.43 -20.81
CA ALA A 294 -3.09 -7.56 -20.28
C ALA A 294 -3.06 -8.42 -19.01
N ILE A 295 -4.02 -8.23 -18.08
CA ILE A 295 -4.20 -9.05 -16.88
C ILE A 295 -4.37 -10.52 -17.28
N LEU A 296 -5.35 -10.82 -18.14
CA LEU A 296 -5.61 -12.20 -18.56
C LEU A 296 -4.40 -12.83 -19.26
N ALA A 297 -3.68 -12.06 -20.07
CA ALA A 297 -2.53 -12.56 -20.82
C ALA A 297 -1.29 -12.82 -19.94
N ARG A 298 -1.04 -11.97 -18.93
CA ARG A 298 0.19 -11.99 -18.12
C ARG A 298 0.03 -12.72 -16.79
N LEU A 299 -1.13 -12.60 -16.17
CA LEU A 299 -1.42 -13.08 -14.81
C LEU A 299 -2.49 -14.16 -14.77
N GLY A 300 -3.31 -14.26 -15.83
CA GLY A 300 -4.42 -15.21 -15.89
C GLY A 300 -5.65 -14.72 -15.13
N PRO A 301 -6.68 -15.56 -15.00
CA PRO A 301 -7.98 -15.16 -14.45
C PRO A 301 -8.08 -15.19 -12.92
N GLU A 302 -7.10 -15.75 -12.22
CA GLU A 302 -7.19 -16.09 -10.78
C GLU A 302 -6.11 -15.44 -9.92
N TRP A 303 -5.17 -14.69 -10.50
CA TRP A 303 -4.07 -14.12 -9.71
C TRP A 303 -4.48 -12.85 -8.95
N LEU A 304 -5.23 -11.97 -9.60
CA LEU A 304 -5.70 -10.71 -9.01
C LEU A 304 -7.07 -10.92 -8.38
N ASP A 305 -7.19 -10.62 -7.10
CA ASP A 305 -8.45 -10.71 -6.35
C ASP A 305 -9.24 -9.40 -6.44
N HIS A 306 -8.54 -8.26 -6.62
CA HIS A 306 -9.12 -6.92 -6.48
C HIS A 306 -9.17 -6.15 -7.79
N LEU A 307 -8.11 -6.23 -8.59
CA LEU A 307 -7.97 -5.37 -9.76
C LEU A 307 -8.66 -5.92 -10.99
N THR A 308 -9.39 -5.01 -11.63
CA THR A 308 -9.89 -5.13 -13.01
C THR A 308 -9.45 -3.88 -13.77
N GLY A 309 -9.46 -3.95 -15.11
CA GLY A 309 -9.20 -2.79 -15.96
C GLY A 309 -10.05 -1.57 -15.60
N PRO A 310 -11.38 -1.70 -15.39
CA PRO A 310 -12.22 -0.61 -14.91
C PRO A 310 -11.82 -0.08 -13.54
N PHE A 311 -11.44 -0.94 -12.59
CA PHE A 311 -11.02 -0.51 -11.26
C PHE A 311 -9.69 0.25 -11.29
N ILE A 312 -8.69 -0.24 -12.04
CA ILE A 312 -7.43 0.47 -12.26
C ILE A 312 -7.71 1.84 -12.87
N GLN A 313 -8.52 1.93 -13.94
CA GLN A 313 -8.86 3.20 -14.56
C GLN A 313 -9.59 4.15 -13.59
N ALA A 314 -10.50 3.62 -12.78
CA ALA A 314 -11.24 4.40 -11.78
C ALA A 314 -10.32 4.95 -10.68
N SER A 315 -9.25 4.24 -10.31
CA SER A 315 -8.30 4.71 -9.28
C SER A 315 -7.56 6.01 -9.66
N PHE A 316 -7.40 6.28 -10.96
CA PHE A 316 -6.84 7.53 -11.49
C PHE A 316 -7.87 8.67 -11.58
N THR A 317 -9.16 8.38 -11.36
CA THR A 317 -10.25 9.37 -11.47
C THR A 317 -10.52 10.03 -10.12
N HIS A 318 -10.26 11.33 -10.04
CA HIS A 318 -10.43 12.11 -8.81
C HIS A 318 -11.70 12.95 -8.82
N CYS A 319 -12.31 13.17 -7.65
CA CYS A 319 -13.41 14.12 -7.52
C CYS A 319 -12.92 15.57 -7.69
N LYS A 320 -13.85 16.51 -7.86
CA LYS A 320 -13.54 17.94 -8.11
C LYS A 320 -12.62 18.54 -7.04
N GLU A 321 -12.87 18.23 -5.78
CA GLU A 321 -12.09 18.75 -4.65
C GLU A 321 -10.66 18.19 -4.67
N THR A 322 -10.50 16.88 -4.84
CA THR A 322 -9.18 16.26 -4.97
C THR A 322 -8.39 16.83 -6.17
N GLN A 323 -9.04 17.08 -7.31
CA GLN A 323 -8.40 17.75 -8.44
C GLN A 323 -7.91 19.15 -8.08
N PHE A 324 -8.74 19.94 -7.38
CA PHE A 324 -8.35 21.26 -6.88
C PHE A 324 -7.12 21.17 -5.96
N LEU A 325 -7.10 20.23 -5.00
CA LEU A 325 -5.97 20.04 -4.08
C LEU A 325 -4.67 19.66 -4.80
N LEU A 326 -4.75 18.86 -5.86
CA LEU A 326 -3.60 18.46 -6.69
C LEU A 326 -3.01 19.60 -7.53
N ASP A 327 -3.84 20.58 -7.89
CA ASP A 327 -3.46 21.74 -8.70
C ASP A 327 -2.91 22.91 -7.87
N LEU A 328 -2.99 22.83 -6.54
CA LEU A 328 -2.44 23.85 -5.66
C LEU A 328 -0.92 23.98 -5.83
N PRO A 329 -0.39 25.22 -5.92
CA PRO A 329 1.05 25.43 -5.81
C PRO A 329 1.51 25.08 -4.40
N GLY A 330 2.78 24.71 -4.26
CA GLY A 330 3.33 24.35 -2.96
C GLY A 330 4.78 23.94 -3.04
N PRO A 331 5.39 23.58 -1.90
CA PRO A 331 6.78 23.16 -1.84
C PRO A 331 7.00 21.85 -2.62
N ILE A 332 8.24 21.67 -3.04
CA ILE A 332 8.81 20.38 -3.46
C ILE A 332 9.71 19.87 -2.32
N LEU A 333 10.04 18.58 -2.36
CA LEU A 333 10.92 17.94 -1.40
C LEU A 333 12.34 17.87 -1.95
N GLU A 334 13.30 18.34 -1.16
CA GLU A 334 14.71 18.37 -1.54
C GLU A 334 15.57 17.90 -0.37
N ASP A 335 16.72 17.32 -0.68
CA ASP A 335 17.73 16.97 0.32
C ASP A 335 18.08 18.17 1.21
N ASP A 336 18.17 17.91 2.51
CA ASP A 336 18.57 18.88 3.54
C ASP A 336 17.66 20.12 3.63
N VAL A 337 16.46 20.07 3.03
CA VAL A 337 15.43 21.09 3.14
C VAL A 337 14.28 20.54 3.97
N ALA A 338 14.02 21.14 5.13
CA ALA A 338 12.89 20.78 5.97
C ALA A 338 11.58 21.00 5.21
N PHE A 339 10.72 19.98 5.20
CA PHE A 339 9.38 20.11 4.65
C PHE A 339 8.53 20.96 5.60
N VAL A 340 8.01 22.07 5.09
CA VAL A 340 7.04 22.90 5.79
C VAL A 340 5.73 22.82 5.04
N GLU A 341 4.74 22.22 5.67
CA GLU A 341 3.41 22.10 5.09
C GLU A 341 2.80 23.47 4.77
N PRO A 342 2.11 23.59 3.62
CA PRO A 342 1.21 24.72 3.39
C PRO A 342 0.19 24.85 4.53
N PRO A 343 -0.22 26.07 4.89
CA PRO A 343 -1.31 26.27 5.85
C PRO A 343 -2.60 25.64 5.34
N ASP A 344 -3.49 25.27 6.26
CA ASP A 344 -4.82 24.75 5.91
C ASP A 344 -5.63 25.79 5.14
N ILE A 345 -6.45 25.29 4.22
CA ILE A 345 -7.36 26.11 3.43
C ILE A 345 -8.62 26.31 4.26
N ALA A 346 -8.77 27.49 4.83
CA ALA A 346 -10.04 27.90 5.43
C ALA A 346 -10.96 28.43 4.32
N GLU A 347 -12.10 27.77 4.10
CA GLU A 347 -13.19 28.38 3.35
C GLU A 347 -13.88 29.41 4.26
N GLU A 348 -13.76 30.70 3.94
CA GLU A 348 -14.75 31.65 4.44
C GLU A 348 -16.08 31.31 3.75
N GLU A 349 -17.01 30.66 4.45
CA GLU A 349 -18.39 30.64 3.97
C GLU A 349 -18.87 32.09 3.89
N PRO A 350 -19.15 32.64 2.69
CA PRO A 350 -19.72 33.96 2.60
C PRO A 350 -21.04 33.91 3.35
N SER A 351 -21.17 34.71 4.40
CA SER A 351 -22.31 34.71 5.31
C SER A 351 -23.63 34.55 4.55
N GLY A 352 -24.22 33.34 4.60
CA GLY A 352 -25.49 33.04 3.94
C GLY A 352 -25.49 32.09 2.73
N SER A 353 -24.37 31.50 2.30
CA SER A 353 -24.41 30.40 1.32
C SER A 353 -24.57 29.03 2.01
N LEU A 354 -25.69 28.84 2.71
CA LEU A 354 -26.18 27.48 2.91
C LEU A 354 -26.33 26.85 1.52
N LEU A 355 -25.94 25.56 1.38
CA LEU A 355 -26.31 24.75 0.21
C LEU A 355 -27.73 25.13 -0.21
N PRO A 356 -28.00 25.40 -1.50
CA PRO A 356 -29.31 25.86 -1.92
C PRO A 356 -30.34 24.90 -1.34
N ALA A 357 -31.23 25.43 -0.50
CA ALA A 357 -32.28 24.63 0.10
C ALA A 357 -32.95 23.82 -1.02
N LEU A 358 -33.08 22.51 -0.83
CA LEU A 358 -33.79 21.65 -1.76
C LEU A 358 -35.14 22.32 -2.01
N ARG A 359 -35.36 22.81 -3.24
CA ARG A 359 -36.62 23.44 -3.60
C ARG A 359 -37.64 22.31 -3.73
N ASP A 360 -38.74 22.43 -2.99
CA ASP A 360 -39.87 21.50 -3.01
C ASP A 360 -40.47 21.29 -4.42
#